data_AF-A0A537NWP0-F1
#
_entry.id   AF-A0A537NWP0-F1
#
_cell.length_a   1.000
_cell.length_b   1.000
_cell.length_c   1.000
_cell.angle_alpha   90.00
_cell.angle_beta   90.00
_cell.angle_gamma   90.00
#
_symmetry.space_group_name_H-M   'P 1'
#
loop_
_entity.id
_entity.type
_entity.pdbx_description
1 polymer ?
#
loop_
_entity_poly.entity_id
_entity_poly.type
_entity_poly.pdbx_seq_one_letter_code
_entity_poly.pdbx_strand_id
1 'polypeptide(L)'
;MPFVLFLPLISLAIYLIPIYLLRRRTYARAQDYFLSSGHTPPGVIRNSSVGYALNMATFGPFFAWGASGNFWPPIIASVFFGVGVCLIYILRRPMLAFMESALAGGRSITVHEFIARQHGNDPRVRLLASGLTIFAILALTIGEALVLAAFLKPVLSGNAVSTYPFVCALVALMAVYAIVSGNSGVMRSAQSQLGMCYLGLFGAAALLLYLMISA
;
A
#
# COMPACT_ATOMS: atom_id res chain seq x y z
N MET A 1 -17.69 23.54 -6.77
CA MET A 1 -16.52 23.19 -7.62
C MET A 1 -15.15 23.41 -6.97
N PRO A 2 -14.88 24.36 -6.03
CA PRO A 2 -13.58 24.41 -5.35
C PRO A 2 -13.41 23.34 -4.25
N PHE A 3 -14.49 22.98 -3.53
CA PHE A 3 -14.47 22.00 -2.44
C PHE A 3 -13.97 20.59 -2.83
N VAL A 4 -14.21 20.17 -4.07
CA VAL A 4 -13.79 18.84 -4.55
C VAL A 4 -12.28 18.78 -4.81
N LEU A 5 -11.63 19.92 -5.07
CA LEU A 5 -10.17 20.04 -5.16
C LEU A 5 -9.51 20.19 -3.78
N PHE A 6 -10.23 20.71 -2.77
CA PHE A 6 -9.73 20.79 -1.39
C PHE A 6 -9.66 19.43 -0.70
N LEU A 7 -10.58 18.52 -1.00
CA LEU A 7 -10.62 17.15 -0.45
C LEU A 7 -9.33 16.34 -0.68
N PRO A 8 -8.79 16.24 -1.91
CA PRO A 8 -7.51 15.55 -2.13
C PRO A 8 -6.35 16.28 -1.47
N LEU A 9 -6.39 17.61 -1.36
CA LEU A 9 -5.37 18.42 -0.67
C LEU A 9 -5.36 18.20 0.86
N ILE A 10 -6.54 18.13 1.48
CA ILE A 10 -6.71 17.84 2.92
C ILE A 10 -6.31 16.38 3.20
N SER A 11 -6.71 15.46 2.33
CA SER A 11 -6.31 14.06 2.37
C SER A 11 -4.78 13.94 2.31
N LEU A 12 -4.15 14.65 1.37
CA LEU A 12 -2.70 14.72 1.22
C LEU A 12 -2.00 15.35 2.44
N ALA A 13 -2.58 16.39 3.04
CA ALA A 13 -2.04 17.01 4.25
C ALA A 13 -2.03 16.02 5.44
N ILE A 14 -3.13 15.28 5.66
CA ILE A 14 -3.20 14.27 6.72
C ILE A 14 -2.24 13.11 6.44
N TYR A 15 -1.95 12.80 5.17
CA TYR A 15 -0.92 11.83 4.80
C TYR A 15 0.50 12.31 5.10
N LEU A 16 0.76 13.62 5.09
CA LEU A 16 2.10 14.20 5.31
C LEU A 16 2.42 14.47 6.80
N ILE A 17 1.42 14.60 7.66
CA ILE A 17 1.58 14.91 9.11
C ILE A 17 2.48 13.89 9.84
N PRO A 18 2.24 12.56 9.75
CA PRO A 18 3.05 11.58 10.49
C PRO A 18 4.54 11.66 10.14
N ILE A 19 4.84 12.09 8.92
CA ILE A 19 6.18 12.07 8.33
C ILE A 19 6.94 13.33 8.67
N TYR A 20 6.27 14.48 8.66
CA TYR A 20 6.86 15.72 9.17
C TYR A 20 7.27 15.55 10.64
N LEU A 21 6.47 14.82 11.42
CA LEU A 21 6.77 14.49 12.82
C LEU A 21 7.96 13.52 12.98
N LEU A 22 8.16 12.59 12.04
CA LEU A 22 9.26 11.60 12.07
C LEU A 22 10.57 12.11 11.46
N ARG A 23 10.51 13.10 10.55
CA ARG A 23 11.69 13.72 9.91
C ARG A 23 12.69 14.30 10.92
N ARG A 24 12.28 14.56 12.17
CA ARG A 24 13.16 15.02 13.24
C ARG A 24 14.22 14.00 13.69
N ARG A 25 14.18 12.74 13.21
CA ARG A 25 15.26 11.77 13.44
C ARG A 25 16.07 11.58 12.16
N THR A 26 17.28 12.13 12.15
CA THR A 26 18.26 11.94 11.07
C THR A 26 18.56 10.45 10.90
N TYR A 27 18.32 9.89 9.71
CA TYR A 27 18.68 8.50 9.40
C TYR A 27 20.21 8.38 9.39
N ALA A 28 20.79 7.65 10.35
CA ALA A 28 22.24 7.49 10.45
C ALA A 28 22.73 6.26 9.66
N ARG A 29 21.90 5.22 9.52
CA ARG A 29 22.22 3.99 8.79
C ARG A 29 21.13 3.63 7.79
N ALA A 30 21.50 2.91 6.72
CA ALA A 30 20.54 2.37 5.74
C ALA A 30 19.50 1.44 6.41
N GLN A 31 19.88 0.72 7.47
CA GLN A 31 18.95 -0.09 8.26
C GLN A 31 17.84 0.76 8.91
N ASP A 32 18.15 1.97 9.36
CA ASP A 32 17.16 2.87 9.96
C ASP A 32 16.12 3.34 8.94
N TYR A 33 16.54 3.44 7.67
CA TYR A 33 15.70 3.84 6.56
C TYR A 33 14.82 2.68 6.04
N PHE A 34 15.39 1.49 5.85
CA PHE A 34 14.70 0.34 5.26
C PHE A 34 13.93 -0.52 6.26
N LEU A 35 14.40 -0.65 7.50
CA LEU A 35 13.74 -1.47 8.53
C LEU A 35 12.88 -0.58 9.42
N SER A 36 13.51 0.24 10.25
CA SER A 36 12.82 1.23 11.07
C SER A 36 13.79 2.19 11.76
N SER A 37 13.42 3.48 11.84
CA SER A 37 14.15 4.52 12.56
C SER A 37 13.86 4.56 14.06
N GLY A 38 13.14 3.56 14.59
CA GLY A 38 12.83 3.43 16.01
C GLY A 38 11.84 2.29 16.29
N HIS A 39 11.32 2.24 17.51
CA HIS A 39 10.27 1.26 17.83
C HIS A 39 9.00 1.55 17.02
N THR A 40 8.56 0.57 16.23
CA THR A 40 7.29 0.63 15.50
C THR A 40 6.27 -0.22 16.26
N PRO A 41 5.20 0.38 16.81
CA PRO A 41 4.23 -0.37 17.58
C PRO A 41 3.58 -1.48 16.75
N PRO A 42 3.27 -2.66 17.33
CA PRO A 42 2.66 -3.78 16.61
C PRO A 42 1.34 -3.42 15.90
N GLY A 43 0.57 -2.50 16.48
CA GLY A 43 -0.67 -1.99 15.87
C GLY A 43 -0.42 -1.25 14.55
N VAL A 44 0.68 -0.49 14.44
CA VAL A 44 1.06 0.19 13.19
C VAL A 44 1.44 -0.83 12.13
N ILE A 45 2.22 -1.86 12.52
CA ILE A 45 2.61 -2.95 11.61
C ILE A 45 1.35 -3.62 11.07
N ARG A 46 0.45 -4.09 11.95
CA ARG A 46 -0.79 -4.77 11.55
C ARG A 46 -1.66 -3.91 10.63
N ASN A 47 -1.89 -2.65 11.00
CA ASN A 47 -2.76 -1.77 10.23
C ASN A 47 -2.13 -1.38 8.89
N SER A 48 -0.83 -1.10 8.86
CA SER A 48 -0.12 -0.84 7.60
C SER A 48 -0.13 -2.06 6.67
N SER A 49 -0.01 -3.28 7.20
CA SER A 49 -0.14 -4.50 6.39
C SER A 49 -1.52 -4.66 5.76
N VAL A 50 -2.59 -4.28 6.48
CA VAL A 50 -3.94 -4.27 5.91
C VAL A 50 -4.06 -3.18 4.84
N GLY A 51 -3.51 -1.98 5.10
CA GLY A 51 -3.47 -0.89 4.13
C GLY A 51 -2.74 -1.27 2.83
N TYR A 52 -1.59 -1.96 2.93
CA TYR A 52 -0.84 -2.43 1.75
C TYR A 52 -1.56 -3.52 0.95
N ALA A 53 -2.48 -4.26 1.58
CA ALA A 53 -3.30 -5.26 0.87
C ALA A 53 -4.52 -4.62 0.18
N LEU A 54 -4.99 -3.47 0.66
CA LEU A 54 -6.15 -2.75 0.13
C LEU A 54 -5.71 -1.69 -0.89
N ASN A 55 -5.52 -2.14 -2.13
CA ASN A 55 -5.13 -1.28 -3.24
C ASN A 55 -6.33 -0.57 -3.88
N MET A 56 -6.14 0.61 -4.48
CA MET A 56 -7.22 1.38 -5.10
C MET A 56 -7.88 0.61 -6.25
N ALA A 57 -7.08 -0.19 -6.99
CA ALA A 57 -7.57 -1.08 -8.03
C ALA A 57 -8.59 -2.12 -7.56
N THR A 58 -8.67 -2.41 -6.26
CA THR A 58 -9.63 -3.37 -5.73
C THR A 58 -11.02 -2.74 -5.54
N PHE A 59 -11.11 -1.48 -5.09
CA PHE A 59 -12.38 -0.86 -4.70
C PHE A 59 -13.39 -0.79 -5.86
N GLY A 60 -12.96 -0.35 -7.05
CA GLY A 60 -13.86 -0.22 -8.20
C GLY A 60 -14.57 -1.54 -8.55
N PRO A 61 -13.82 -2.63 -8.81
CA PRO A 61 -14.39 -3.95 -9.03
C PRO A 61 -15.27 -4.45 -7.87
N PHE A 62 -14.84 -4.29 -6.61
CA PHE A 62 -15.64 -4.73 -5.46
C PHE A 62 -17.00 -4.02 -5.40
N PHE A 63 -17.05 -2.70 -5.64
CA PHE A 63 -18.31 -1.97 -5.71
C PHE A 63 -19.17 -2.37 -6.91
N ALA A 64 -18.57 -2.55 -8.09
CA ALA A 64 -19.30 -2.97 -9.30
C ALA A 64 -19.91 -4.38 -9.14
N TRP A 65 -19.17 -5.31 -8.54
CA TRP A 65 -19.65 -6.66 -8.22
C TRP A 65 -20.74 -6.65 -7.15
N GLY A 66 -20.59 -5.82 -6.11
CA GLY A 66 -21.64 -5.61 -5.11
C GLY A 66 -22.93 -5.07 -5.73
N ALA A 67 -22.85 -4.06 -6.59
CA ALA A 67 -24.01 -3.46 -7.26
C ALA A 67 -24.69 -4.42 -8.25
N SER A 68 -23.92 -5.30 -8.90
CA SER A 68 -24.45 -6.33 -9.81
C SER A 68 -24.92 -7.61 -9.10
N GLY A 69 -24.76 -7.71 -7.77
CA GLY A 69 -25.08 -8.90 -6.99
C GLY A 69 -24.17 -10.10 -7.26
N ASN A 70 -23.05 -9.91 -7.97
CA ASN A 70 -22.12 -10.99 -8.30
C ASN A 70 -21.06 -11.15 -7.19
N PHE A 71 -21.40 -11.92 -6.15
CA PHE A 71 -20.52 -12.13 -5.00
C PHE A 71 -19.46 -13.22 -5.20
N TRP A 72 -19.45 -13.94 -6.33
CA TRP A 72 -18.48 -15.02 -6.56
C TRP A 72 -17.03 -14.52 -6.64
N PRO A 73 -16.68 -13.50 -7.46
CA PRO A 73 -15.33 -12.96 -7.49
C PRO A 73 -14.78 -12.52 -6.13
N PRO A 74 -15.50 -11.74 -5.29
CA PRO A 74 -14.98 -11.33 -3.99
C PRO A 74 -14.82 -12.49 -3.00
N ILE A 75 -15.70 -13.51 -3.05
CA ILE A 75 -15.54 -14.73 -2.24
C ILE A 75 -14.26 -15.47 -2.63
N ILE A 76 -14.06 -15.72 -3.93
CA ILE A 76 -12.87 -16.41 -4.43
C ILE A 76 -11.61 -15.66 -4.04
N ALA A 77 -11.58 -14.34 -4.27
CA ALA A 77 -10.44 -13.50 -3.88
C ALA A 77 -10.12 -13.59 -2.38
N SER A 78 -11.15 -13.59 -1.52
CA SER A 78 -11.00 -13.70 -0.07
C SER A 78 -10.45 -15.07 0.35
N VAL A 79 -10.89 -16.15 -0.29
CA VAL A 79 -10.37 -17.50 -0.02
C VAL A 79 -8.90 -17.60 -0.39
N PHE A 80 -8.51 -17.15 -1.60
CA PHE A 80 -7.11 -17.18 -2.03
C PHE A 80 -6.22 -16.26 -1.18
N PHE A 81 -6.74 -15.12 -0.73
CA PHE A 81 -6.05 -14.26 0.23
C PHE A 81 -5.80 -15.02 1.56
N GLY A 82 -6.81 -15.71 2.09
CA GLY A 82 -6.68 -16.54 3.28
C GLY A 82 -5.64 -17.66 3.10
N VAL A 83 -5.65 -18.35 1.96
CA VAL A 83 -4.64 -19.37 1.63
C VAL A 83 -3.23 -18.76 1.60
N GLY A 84 -3.06 -17.58 0.99
CA GLY A 84 -1.78 -16.87 1.00
C GLY A 84 -1.28 -16.55 2.41
N VAL A 85 -2.16 -16.08 3.30
CA VAL A 85 -1.82 -15.83 4.71
C VAL A 85 -1.43 -17.12 5.42
N CYS A 86 -2.15 -18.22 5.18
CA CYS A 86 -1.80 -19.54 5.73
C CYS A 86 -0.41 -20.02 5.28
N LEU A 87 -0.06 -19.83 4.00
CA LEU A 87 1.27 -20.18 3.48
C LEU A 87 2.38 -19.36 4.15
N ILE A 88 2.16 -18.05 4.33
CA ILE A 88 3.10 -17.19 5.07
C ILE A 88 3.23 -17.64 6.52
N TYR A 89 2.13 -18.04 7.16
CA TYR A 89 2.14 -18.54 8.52
C TYR A 89 2.97 -19.83 8.67
N ILE A 90 2.87 -20.75 7.71
CA ILE A 90 3.69 -21.97 7.67
C ILE A 90 5.19 -21.61 7.55
N LEU A 91 5.52 -20.60 6.75
CA LEU A 91 6.88 -20.10 6.56
C LEU A 91 7.39 -19.20 7.69
N ARG A 92 6.58 -18.95 8.73
CA ARG A 92 6.95 -18.03 9.82
C ARG A 92 8.24 -18.44 10.53
N ARG A 93 8.38 -19.72 10.89
CA ARG A 93 9.57 -20.23 11.61
C ARG A 93 10.86 -20.03 10.80
N PRO A 94 10.97 -20.49 9.53
CA PRO A 94 12.18 -20.29 8.74
C PRO A 94 12.45 -18.81 8.45
N MET A 95 11.42 -17.98 8.28
CA MET A 95 11.61 -16.53 8.11
C MET A 95 12.20 -15.85 9.36
N LEU A 96 11.70 -16.19 10.55
CA LEU A 96 12.22 -15.62 11.80
C LEU A 96 13.68 -16.02 12.04
N ALA A 97 14.02 -17.29 11.83
CA ALA A 97 15.41 -17.77 11.95
C ALA A 97 16.34 -17.06 10.95
N PHE A 98 15.88 -16.84 9.72
CA PHE A 98 16.62 -16.05 8.73
C PHE A 98 16.83 -14.60 9.20
N MET A 99 15.77 -13.93 9.66
CA MET A 99 15.86 -12.54 10.12
C MET A 99 16.82 -12.38 11.29
N GLU A 100 16.74 -13.27 12.29
CA GLU A 100 17.64 -13.27 13.45
C GLU A 100 19.11 -13.45 13.01
N SER A 101 19.39 -14.41 12.12
CA SER A 101 20.73 -14.62 11.57
C SER A 101 21.25 -13.42 10.77
N ALA A 102 20.36 -12.75 10.02
CA ALA A 102 20.72 -11.61 9.19
C ALA A 102 20.97 -10.34 10.03
N LEU A 103 20.16 -10.13 11.08
CA LEU A 103 20.34 -9.04 12.04
C LEU A 103 21.64 -9.19 12.84
N ALA A 104 21.92 -10.39 13.35
CA ALA A 104 23.16 -10.66 14.10
C ALA A 104 24.42 -10.48 13.24
N GLY A 105 24.35 -10.86 11.96
CA GLY A 105 25.47 -10.76 11.02
C GLY A 105 25.57 -9.45 10.24
N GLY A 106 24.70 -8.47 10.46
CA GLY A 106 24.65 -7.23 9.68
C GLY A 106 24.38 -7.45 8.17
N ARG A 107 23.75 -8.57 7.80
CA ARG A 107 23.50 -8.97 6.41
C ARG A 107 22.16 -8.43 5.91
N SER A 108 21.93 -8.50 4.59
CA SER A 108 20.66 -8.08 3.98
C SER A 108 19.48 -8.92 4.50
N ILE A 109 18.36 -8.26 4.78
CA ILE A 109 17.11 -8.87 5.29
C ILE A 109 16.03 -8.84 4.20
N THR A 110 16.40 -9.08 2.95
CA THR A 110 15.46 -9.03 1.82
C THR A 110 14.83 -10.40 1.59
N VAL A 111 13.59 -10.41 1.08
CA VAL A 111 12.90 -11.65 0.69
C VAL A 111 13.68 -12.40 -0.40
N HIS A 112 14.36 -11.68 -1.29
CA HIS A 112 15.17 -12.27 -2.37
C HIS A 112 16.40 -13.02 -1.84
N GLU A 113 17.03 -12.49 -0.79
CA GLU A 113 18.12 -13.17 -0.09
C GLU A 113 17.61 -14.42 0.64
N PHE A 114 16.41 -14.35 1.24
CA PHE A 114 15.77 -15.52 1.84
C PHE A 114 15.54 -16.61 0.79
N ILE A 115 14.98 -16.26 -0.37
CA ILE A 115 14.75 -17.22 -1.48
C ILE A 115 16.08 -17.81 -1.95
N ALA A 116 17.10 -16.99 -2.17
CA ALA A 116 18.40 -17.45 -2.64
C ALA A 116 19.04 -18.44 -1.65
N ARG A 117 18.97 -18.18 -0.34
CA ARG A 117 19.51 -19.10 0.67
C ARG A 117 18.83 -20.46 0.70
N GLN A 118 17.52 -20.51 0.42
CA GLN A 118 16.80 -21.79 0.30
C GLN A 118 17.21 -22.59 -0.96
N HIS A 119 17.82 -21.93 -1.95
CA HIS A 119 18.23 -22.52 -3.23
C HIS A 119 19.77 -22.57 -3.38
N GLY A 120 20.50 -22.83 -2.30
CA GLY A 120 21.96 -22.99 -2.35
C GLY A 120 22.75 -21.68 -2.43
N ASN A 121 22.12 -20.54 -2.13
CA ASN A 121 22.73 -19.20 -2.15
C ASN A 121 23.22 -18.74 -3.53
N ASP A 122 22.55 -19.17 -4.61
CA ASP A 122 22.89 -18.78 -5.97
C ASP A 122 22.57 -17.27 -6.22
N PRO A 123 23.55 -16.44 -6.62
CA PRO A 123 23.32 -15.03 -6.94
C PRO A 123 22.35 -14.81 -8.10
N ARG A 124 22.21 -15.77 -9.03
CA ARG A 124 21.28 -15.67 -10.18
C ARG A 124 19.83 -15.75 -9.74
N VAL A 125 19.52 -16.66 -8.80
CA VAL A 125 18.17 -16.79 -8.22
C VAL A 125 17.79 -15.50 -7.49
N ARG A 126 18.75 -14.90 -6.77
CA ARG A 126 18.54 -13.61 -6.11
C ARG A 126 18.22 -12.49 -7.10
N LEU A 127 18.99 -12.40 -8.20
CA LEU A 127 18.81 -11.39 -9.24
C LEU A 127 17.47 -11.55 -9.97
N LEU A 128 17.08 -12.79 -10.27
CA LEU A 128 15.80 -13.08 -10.91
C LEU A 128 14.63 -12.69 -10.00
N ALA A 129 14.68 -13.09 -8.72
CA ALA A 129 13.64 -12.78 -7.77
C ALA A 129 13.50 -11.27 -7.53
N SER A 130 14.63 -10.54 -7.42
CA SER A 130 14.62 -9.08 -7.27
C SER A 130 14.09 -8.39 -8.53
N GLY A 131 14.51 -8.83 -9.72
CA GLY A 131 14.03 -8.33 -11.00
C GLY A 131 12.52 -8.51 -11.17
N LEU A 132 12.00 -9.70 -10.89
CA LEU A 132 10.56 -10.00 -10.90
C LEU A 132 9.78 -9.10 -9.93
N THR A 133 10.35 -8.82 -8.75
CA THR A 133 9.69 -7.98 -7.75
C THR A 133 9.63 -6.52 -8.19
N ILE A 134 10.72 -5.99 -8.76
CA ILE A 134 10.74 -4.63 -9.32
C ILE A 134 9.72 -4.51 -10.46
N PHE A 135 9.69 -5.50 -11.35
CA PHE A 135 8.72 -5.54 -12.45
C PHE A 135 7.28 -5.58 -11.94
N ALA A 136 6.98 -6.44 -10.96
CA ALA A 136 5.65 -6.55 -10.37
C ALA A 136 5.21 -5.25 -9.68
N ILE A 137 6.09 -4.61 -8.91
CA ILE A 137 5.81 -3.32 -8.26
C ILE A 137 5.59 -2.22 -9.30
N LEU A 138 6.38 -2.18 -10.38
CA LEU A 138 6.22 -1.21 -11.45
C LEU A 138 4.87 -1.39 -12.17
N ALA A 139 4.53 -2.63 -12.53
CA ALA A 139 3.25 -2.97 -13.16
C ALA A 139 2.06 -2.60 -12.25
N LEU A 140 2.16 -2.91 -10.95
CA LEU A 140 1.15 -2.52 -9.96
C LEU A 140 1.02 -1.00 -9.86
N THR A 141 2.14 -0.27 -9.80
CA THR A 141 2.14 1.21 -9.73
C THR A 141 1.49 1.84 -10.96
N ILE A 142 1.77 1.30 -12.16
CA ILE A 142 1.13 1.74 -13.40
C ILE A 142 -0.38 1.44 -13.35
N GLY A 143 -0.77 0.25 -12.91
CA GLY A 143 -2.17 -0.14 -12.76
C GLY A 143 -2.94 0.80 -11.81
N GLU A 144 -2.37 1.09 -10.64
CA GLU A 144 -2.93 2.02 -9.65
C GLU A 144 -3.06 3.44 -10.22
N ALA A 145 -2.06 3.92 -10.98
CA ALA A 145 -2.12 5.23 -11.62
C ALA A 145 -3.25 5.32 -12.67
N LEU A 146 -3.46 4.25 -13.46
CA LEU A 146 -4.55 4.18 -14.43
C LEU A 146 -5.92 4.15 -13.76
N VAL A 147 -6.05 3.40 -12.65
CA VAL A 147 -7.28 3.37 -11.85
C VAL A 147 -7.56 4.75 -11.25
N LEU A 148 -6.55 5.39 -10.66
CA LEU A 148 -6.67 6.75 -10.13
C LEU A 148 -7.13 7.74 -11.21
N ALA A 149 -6.57 7.64 -12.42
CA ALA A 149 -7.02 8.44 -13.55
C ALA A 149 -8.49 8.19 -13.90
N ALA A 150 -8.94 6.93 -13.88
CA ALA A 150 -10.34 6.59 -14.13
C ALA A 150 -11.29 7.18 -13.07
N PHE A 151 -10.89 7.17 -11.78
CA PHE A 151 -11.67 7.80 -10.70
C PHE A 151 -11.69 9.33 -10.76
N LEU A 152 -10.61 9.96 -11.24
CA LEU A 152 -10.51 11.42 -11.33
C LEU A 152 -11.21 12.01 -12.56
N LYS A 153 -11.35 11.25 -13.65
CA LYS A 153 -12.00 11.72 -14.89
C LYS A 153 -13.40 12.32 -14.64
N PRO A 154 -14.34 11.66 -13.92
CA PRO A 154 -15.65 12.24 -13.62
C PRO A 154 -15.56 13.52 -12.77
N VAL A 155 -14.60 13.58 -11.85
CA VAL A 155 -14.39 14.73 -10.95
C VAL A 155 -13.88 15.95 -11.70
N LEU A 156 -13.00 15.75 -12.68
CA LEU A 156 -12.39 16.81 -13.49
C LEU A 156 -13.17 17.11 -14.78
N SER A 157 -14.49 16.82 -14.79
CA SER A 157 -15.39 17.08 -15.93
C SER A 157 -14.91 16.45 -17.25
N GLY A 158 -14.23 15.29 -17.19
CA GLY A 158 -13.80 14.54 -18.37
C GLY A 158 -12.59 15.10 -19.12
N ASN A 159 -11.92 16.14 -18.60
CA ASN A 159 -10.84 16.80 -19.32
C ASN A 159 -9.51 16.01 -19.23
N ALA A 160 -9.25 15.18 -20.26
CA ALA A 160 -8.11 14.26 -20.29
C ALA A 160 -6.75 14.98 -20.18
N VAL A 161 -6.65 16.19 -20.75
CA VAL A 161 -5.45 17.03 -20.75
C VAL A 161 -5.07 17.48 -19.33
N SER A 162 -6.04 17.58 -18.42
CA SER A 162 -5.79 17.92 -17.00
C SER A 162 -5.58 16.68 -16.13
N THR A 163 -6.23 15.55 -16.46
CA THR A 163 -6.23 14.36 -15.60
C THR A 163 -4.88 13.66 -15.56
N TYR A 164 -4.23 13.39 -16.71
CA TYR A 164 -2.96 12.65 -16.72
C TYR A 164 -1.80 13.41 -16.07
N PRO A 165 -1.57 14.71 -16.34
CA PRO A 165 -0.53 15.46 -15.64
C PRO A 165 -0.76 15.52 -14.13
N PHE A 166 -2.01 15.62 -13.68
CA PHE A 166 -2.36 15.63 -12.27
C PHE A 166 -2.04 14.29 -11.58
N VAL A 167 -2.38 13.17 -12.24
CA VAL A 167 -2.02 11.82 -11.75
C VAL A 167 -0.50 11.65 -11.69
N CYS A 168 0.23 12.06 -12.74
CA CYS A 168 1.70 12.02 -12.74
C CYS A 168 2.29 12.86 -11.60
N ALA A 169 1.74 14.04 -11.35
CA ALA A 169 2.17 14.90 -10.25
C ALA A 169 1.92 14.23 -8.88
N LEU A 170 0.77 13.57 -8.69
CA LEU A 170 0.47 12.82 -7.48
C LEU A 170 1.42 11.63 -7.27
N VAL A 171 1.69 10.84 -8.32
CA VAL A 171 2.62 9.72 -8.24
C VAL A 171 4.04 10.20 -7.93
N ALA A 172 4.49 11.27 -8.60
CA ALA A 172 5.79 11.89 -8.32
C ALA A 172 5.88 12.39 -6.88
N LEU A 173 4.81 13.02 -6.38
CA LEU A 173 4.73 13.49 -5.00
C LEU A 173 4.80 12.33 -4.01
N MET A 174 4.09 11.23 -4.27
CA MET A 174 4.16 10.00 -3.47
C MET A 174 5.55 9.37 -3.48
N ALA A 175 6.26 9.40 -4.61
CA ALA A 175 7.63 8.92 -4.72
C ALA A 175 8.61 9.77 -3.90
N VAL A 176 8.55 11.11 -4.05
CA VAL A 176 9.37 12.05 -3.25
C VAL A 176 9.07 11.86 -1.76
N TYR A 177 7.80 11.71 -1.41
CA TYR A 177 7.34 11.42 -0.07
C TYR A 177 7.95 10.12 0.49
N ALA A 178 7.88 9.01 -0.25
CA ALA A 178 8.45 7.74 0.17
C ALA A 178 9.97 7.83 0.37
N ILE A 179 10.68 8.54 -0.54
CA ILE A 179 12.13 8.79 -0.47
C ILE A 179 12.52 9.55 0.80
N VAL A 180 11.74 10.56 1.19
CA VAL A 180 12.07 11.40 2.35
C VAL A 180 11.71 10.72 3.68
N SER A 181 10.69 9.85 3.68
CA SER A 181 10.05 9.37 4.90
C SER A 181 10.55 8.01 5.43
N GLY A 182 11.23 7.22 4.60
CA GLY A 182 11.68 5.87 4.96
C GLY A 182 10.52 4.93 5.35
N ASN A 183 10.85 3.68 5.69
CA ASN A 183 9.83 2.66 5.94
C ASN A 183 8.89 3.03 7.11
N SER A 184 9.43 3.58 8.20
CA SER A 184 8.63 3.96 9.39
C SER A 184 7.60 5.06 9.07
N GLY A 185 7.97 6.04 8.24
CA GLY A 185 7.06 7.08 7.78
C GLY A 185 5.99 6.56 6.82
N VAL A 186 6.37 5.64 5.91
CA VAL A 186 5.42 4.96 5.00
C VAL A 186 4.39 4.14 5.78
N MET A 187 4.82 3.35 6.77
CA MET A 187 3.90 2.51 7.56
C MET A 187 2.86 3.33 8.34
N ARG A 188 3.27 4.45 8.94
CA ARG A 188 2.34 5.33 9.69
C ARG A 188 1.39 6.09 8.77
N SER A 189 1.82 6.44 7.56
CA SER A 189 0.93 7.00 6.54
C SER A 189 -0.04 5.95 6.00
N ALA A 190 0.40 4.72 5.77
CA ALA A 190 -0.47 3.62 5.37
C ALA A 190 -1.56 3.36 6.43
N GLN A 191 -1.22 3.46 7.72
CA GLN A 191 -2.21 3.39 8.80
C GLN A 191 -3.22 4.54 8.75
N SER A 192 -2.79 5.80 8.52
CA SER A 192 -3.72 6.92 8.44
C SER A 192 -4.61 6.85 7.20
N GLN A 193 -4.07 6.38 6.06
CA GLN A 193 -4.80 6.06 4.85
C GLN A 193 -5.87 5.01 5.10
N LEU A 194 -5.54 3.94 5.84
CA LEU A 194 -6.52 2.92 6.22
C LEU A 194 -7.65 3.51 7.08
N GLY A 195 -7.32 4.39 8.03
CA GLY A 195 -8.30 5.10 8.84
C GLY A 195 -9.27 5.95 7.99
N MET A 196 -8.75 6.71 7.03
CA MET A 196 -9.60 7.46 6.08
C MET A 196 -10.42 6.54 5.20
N CYS A 197 -9.86 5.43 4.75
CA CYS A 197 -10.56 4.45 3.94
C CYS A 197 -11.78 3.91 4.69
N TYR A 198 -11.62 3.51 5.96
CA TYR A 198 -12.76 3.07 6.78
C TYR A 198 -13.81 4.16 6.98
N LEU A 199 -13.40 5.40 7.25
CA LEU A 199 -14.34 6.53 7.36
C LEU A 199 -15.12 6.76 6.06
N GLY A 200 -14.43 6.69 4.92
CA GLY A 200 -15.04 6.84 3.59
C GLY A 200 -16.02 5.70 3.29
N LEU A 201 -15.65 4.46 3.57
CA LEU A 201 -16.53 3.29 3.41
C LEU A 201 -17.76 3.38 4.31
N PHE A 202 -17.58 3.77 5.58
CA PHE A 202 -18.68 3.95 6.51
C PHE A 202 -19.64 5.06 6.04
N GLY A 203 -19.10 6.21 5.60
CA GLY A 203 -19.89 7.30 5.04
C GLY A 203 -20.66 6.88 3.78
N ALA A 204 -20.03 6.13 2.88
CA ALA A 204 -20.69 5.60 1.68
C ALA A 204 -21.81 4.62 2.04
N ALA A 205 -21.57 3.70 2.98
CA ALA A 205 -22.59 2.76 3.45
C ALA A 205 -23.78 3.47 4.10
N ALA A 206 -23.52 4.46 4.95
CA ALA A 206 -24.56 5.26 5.59
C ALA A 206 -25.41 6.04 4.55
N LEU A 207 -24.76 6.62 3.54
CA LEU A 207 -25.44 7.31 2.43
C LEU A 207 -26.31 6.35 1.63
N LEU A 208 -25.78 5.17 1.27
CA LEU A 208 -26.54 4.15 0.53
C LEU A 208 -27.74 3.65 1.33
N LEU A 209 -27.58 3.39 2.64
CA LEU A 209 -28.68 3.01 3.53
C LEU A 209 -29.73 4.11 3.62
N TYR A 210 -29.32 5.36 3.76
CA TYR A 210 -30.25 6.50 3.74
C TYR A 210 -31.04 6.53 2.43
N LEU A 211 -30.36 6.43 1.29
CA LEU A 211 -31.01 6.42 -0.02
C LEU A 211 -32.00 5.26 -0.18
N MET A 212 -31.67 4.07 0.34
CA MET A 212 -32.57 2.91 0.32
C MET A 212 -33.82 3.09 1.20
N ILE A 213 -33.70 3.81 2.33
CA ILE A 213 -34.84 4.07 3.23
C ILE A 213 -35.71 5.23 2.72
N SER A 214 -35.10 6.20 2.03
CA SER A 214 -35.80 7.37 1.49
C SER A 214 -36.42 7.18 0.11
N ALA A 215 -36.14 6.05 -0.55
CA ALA A 215 -36.73 5.64 -1.83
C ALA A 215 -37.97 4.78 -1.61
#